data_AF-A0AAV0YUZ9-F1
#
_entry.id   AF-A0AAV0YUZ9-F1
#
_cell.length_a   1.000
_cell.length_b   1.000
_cell.length_c   1.000
_cell.angle_alpha   90.00
_cell.angle_beta   90.00
_cell.angle_gamma   90.00
#
_symmetry.space_group_name_H-M   'P 1'
#
loop_
_entity.id
_entity.type
_entity.pdbx_description
1 polymer ?
#
loop_
_entity_poly.entity_id
_entity_poly.type
_entity_poly.pdbx_seq_one_letter_code
_entity_poly.pdbx_strand_id
1 'polypeptide(L)'
;MIEALEVAGVSGVVLGINYQPEISYHRHSSLLHLLLLLLAFAAAVYALNALAPQVSALKAFLKVAATCNDLHELQASTVDARDETGGHVSQVDFEAISQGCRKLESILFFCQTMTNTTVVAMSKNCPNLVVFFLCIIGVHHHDAVTQEPVDEGFGAIVMNCKKLTLAVSGMLTDHVQIHWKIW
;
A
#
# COMPACT_ATOMS: atom_id res chain seq x y z
N MET A 1 0.58 -7.25 -29.60
CA MET A 1 1.59 -8.32 -29.60
C MET A 1 2.24 -8.27 -28.24
N ILE A 2 1.80 -9.14 -27.33
CA ILE A 2 2.32 -9.22 -25.96
C ILE A 2 3.52 -10.16 -26.04
N GLU A 3 4.73 -9.64 -25.82
CA GLU A 3 5.90 -10.48 -25.61
C GLU A 3 5.93 -10.93 -24.15
N ALA A 4 5.90 -12.25 -23.97
CA ALA A 4 6.22 -12.90 -22.71
C ALA A 4 7.73 -12.72 -22.46
N LEU A 5 8.07 -12.07 -21.34
CA LEU A 5 9.45 -12.09 -20.85
C LEU A 5 9.60 -13.25 -19.88
N GLU A 6 10.09 -14.37 -20.40
CA GLU A 6 10.65 -15.46 -19.61
C GLU A 6 11.98 -14.96 -19.01
N VAL A 7 12.10 -14.95 -17.68
CA VAL A 7 13.40 -14.75 -17.02
C VAL A 7 13.74 -16.04 -16.28
N ALA A 8 14.55 -16.84 -16.96
CA ALA A 8 15.26 -17.97 -16.39
C ALA A 8 16.29 -17.51 -15.34
N GLY A 9 16.39 -18.30 -14.27
CA GLY A 9 17.62 -18.56 -13.52
C GLY A 9 18.43 -17.37 -13.00
N VAL A 10 18.32 -17.10 -11.69
CA VAL A 10 19.48 -16.63 -10.93
C VAL A 10 19.72 -17.56 -9.75
N SER A 11 20.82 -18.30 -9.90
CA SER A 11 21.52 -19.08 -8.91
C SER A 11 21.91 -18.24 -7.68
N GLY A 12 21.78 -18.83 -6.50
CA GLY A 12 22.63 -18.57 -5.33
C GLY A 12 22.73 -17.14 -4.80
N VAL A 13 21.99 -16.84 -3.74
CA VAL A 13 22.47 -15.98 -2.66
C VAL A 13 22.14 -16.62 -1.32
N VAL A 14 23.16 -17.18 -0.67
CA VAL A 14 23.14 -17.58 0.73
C VAL A 14 23.46 -16.33 1.55
N LEU A 15 22.51 -15.84 2.33
CA LEU A 15 22.78 -14.87 3.39
C LEU A 15 22.78 -15.62 4.72
N GLY A 16 23.97 -16.02 5.16
CA GLY A 16 24.20 -16.57 6.48
C GLY A 16 24.14 -15.46 7.53
N ILE A 17 23.18 -15.56 8.44
CA ILE A 17 23.19 -14.84 9.71
C ILE A 17 23.58 -15.84 10.79
N ASN A 18 24.80 -15.71 11.30
CA ASN A 18 25.27 -16.45 12.47
C ASN A 18 24.56 -15.89 13.71
N TYR A 19 23.52 -16.59 14.16
CA TYR A 19 22.81 -16.29 15.39
C TYR A 19 22.87 -17.54 16.27
N GLN A 20 23.69 -17.51 17.32
CA GLN A 20 23.69 -18.53 18.38
C GLN A 20 22.72 -18.09 19.49
N PRO A 21 21.64 -18.84 19.74
CA PRO A 21 21.00 -18.85 21.05
C PRO A 21 21.47 -20.11 21.80
N GLU A 22 22.07 -19.93 22.98
CA GLU A 22 22.22 -21.02 23.94
C GLU A 22 20.84 -21.39 24.51
N ILE A 23 20.30 -22.53 24.09
CA ILE A 23 19.11 -23.12 24.72
C ILE A 23 19.47 -24.54 25.15
N SER A 24 19.53 -24.74 26.46
CA SER A 24 19.74 -26.04 27.11
C SER A 24 18.58 -26.99 26.80
N TYR A 25 18.89 -28.13 26.17
CA TYR A 25 17.89 -29.08 25.68
C TYR A 25 17.86 -30.34 26.55
N HIS A 26 16.81 -30.48 27.38
CA HIS A 26 16.57 -31.69 28.16
C HIS A 26 15.94 -32.76 27.26
N ARG A 27 16.60 -33.91 27.17
CA ARG A 27 16.31 -35.06 26.30
C ARG A 27 14.92 -35.66 26.60
N HIS A 28 13.91 -35.31 25.80
CA HIS A 28 12.68 -36.11 25.64
C HIS A 28 12.22 -36.10 24.17
N SER A 29 12.27 -37.30 23.56
CA SER A 29 11.79 -37.66 22.22
C SER A 29 12.23 -36.76 21.05
N SER A 30 13.33 -37.16 20.39
CA SER A 30 13.88 -36.54 19.17
C SER A 30 12.86 -36.37 18.04
N LEU A 31 11.86 -37.24 17.97
CA LEU A 31 10.78 -37.18 16.97
C LEU A 31 9.80 -36.04 17.24
N LEU A 32 9.47 -35.77 18.50
CA LEU A 32 8.60 -34.63 18.87
C LEU A 32 9.32 -33.31 18.59
N HIS A 33 10.63 -33.30 18.88
CA HIS A 33 11.61 -32.29 18.47
C HIS A 33 11.49 -31.92 16.98
N LEU A 34 11.67 -32.93 16.14
CA LEU A 34 11.66 -32.77 14.68
C LEU A 34 10.30 -32.31 14.16
N LEU A 35 9.20 -32.86 14.70
CA LEU A 35 7.84 -32.51 14.29
C LEU A 35 7.51 -31.04 14.62
N LEU A 36 7.89 -30.55 15.81
CA LEU A 36 7.69 -29.16 16.20
C LEU A 36 8.49 -28.21 15.31
N LEU A 37 9.72 -28.56 14.95
CA LEU A 37 10.53 -27.78 14.01
C LEU A 37 9.93 -27.74 12.60
N LEU A 38 9.41 -28.87 12.11
CA LEU A 38 8.76 -28.94 10.80
C LEU A 38 7.45 -28.13 10.75
N LEU A 39 6.64 -28.21 11.82
CA LEU A 39 5.42 -27.41 11.92
C LEU A 39 5.73 -25.91 12.02
N ALA A 40 6.74 -25.52 12.79
CA ALA A 40 7.20 -24.13 12.87
C ALA A 40 7.73 -23.63 11.52
N PHE A 41 8.51 -24.46 10.80
CA PHE A 41 9.00 -24.12 9.45
C PHE A 41 7.85 -24.01 8.44
N ALA A 42 6.91 -24.94 8.45
CA ALA A 42 5.73 -24.88 7.59
C ALA A 42 4.87 -23.65 7.89
N ALA A 43 4.68 -23.30 9.16
CA ALA A 43 3.98 -22.08 9.57
C ALA A 43 4.74 -20.81 9.13
N ALA A 44 6.07 -20.79 9.24
CA ALA A 44 6.89 -19.68 8.77
C ALA A 44 6.86 -19.52 7.24
N VAL A 45 6.93 -20.63 6.49
CA VAL A 45 6.80 -20.64 5.02
C VAL A 45 5.40 -20.20 4.60
N TYR A 46 4.35 -20.68 5.28
CA TYR A 46 2.98 -20.27 5.03
C TYR A 46 2.78 -18.77 5.31
N ALA A 47 3.33 -18.26 6.42
CA ALA A 47 3.31 -16.84 6.74
C ALA A 47 4.09 -15.98 5.72
N LEU A 48 5.25 -16.46 5.24
CA LEU A 48 6.01 -15.79 4.18
C LEU A 48 5.23 -15.75 2.85
N ASN A 49 4.60 -16.87 2.48
CA ASN A 49 3.82 -16.98 1.25
C ASN A 49 2.52 -16.16 1.33
N ALA A 50 1.89 -16.05 2.51
CA ALA A 50 0.74 -15.18 2.75
C ALA A 50 1.09 -13.68 2.64
N LEU A 51 2.36 -13.30 2.79
CA LEU A 51 2.84 -11.92 2.64
C LEU A 51 3.24 -11.57 1.19
N ALA A 52 3.46 -12.57 0.33
CA ALA A 52 3.86 -12.40 -1.07
C ALA A 52 2.94 -11.48 -1.91
N PRO A 53 1.61 -11.45 -1.71
CA PRO A 53 0.72 -10.62 -2.52
C PRO A 53 0.82 -9.12 -2.19
N GLN A 54 0.92 -8.73 -0.91
CA GLN A 54 1.07 -7.32 -0.53
C GLN A 54 2.41 -6.73 -1.02
N VAL A 55 3.47 -7.55 -1.04
CA VAL A 55 4.80 -7.13 -1.46
C VAL A 55 4.89 -6.90 -2.98
N SER A 56 4.03 -7.53 -3.80
CA SER A 56 4.07 -7.39 -5.25
C SER A 56 3.44 -6.07 -5.73
N ALA A 57 2.31 -5.65 -5.15
CA ALA A 57 1.68 -4.36 -5.44
C ALA A 57 2.60 -3.19 -5.06
N LEU A 58 3.19 -3.22 -3.85
CA LEU A 58 4.12 -2.19 -3.40
C LEU A 58 5.34 -2.02 -4.30
N LYS A 59 5.89 -3.14 -4.81
CA LYS A 59 7.00 -3.09 -5.76
C LYS A 59 6.63 -2.40 -7.08
N ALA A 60 5.38 -2.51 -7.53
CA ALA A 60 4.93 -1.87 -8.75
C ALA A 60 4.86 -0.34 -8.59
N PHE A 61 4.24 0.16 -7.51
CA PHE A 61 4.14 1.60 -7.26
C PHE A 61 5.50 2.25 -7.01
N LEU A 62 6.39 1.57 -6.26
CA LEU A 62 7.78 2.03 -6.09
C LEU A 62 8.52 2.13 -7.43
N LYS A 63 8.30 1.16 -8.33
CA LYS A 63 8.92 1.19 -9.66
C LYS A 63 8.39 2.36 -10.48
N VAL A 64 7.07 2.57 -10.53
CA VAL A 64 6.44 3.70 -11.20
C VAL A 64 6.97 5.02 -10.64
N ALA A 65 6.96 5.19 -9.31
CA ALA A 65 7.48 6.37 -8.64
C ALA A 65 8.96 6.65 -8.99
N ALA A 66 9.77 5.60 -9.17
CA ALA A 66 11.18 5.75 -9.51
C ALA A 66 11.45 6.04 -11.00
N THR A 67 10.56 5.62 -11.91
CA THR A 67 10.81 5.71 -13.37
C THR A 67 9.92 6.71 -14.11
N CYS A 68 8.76 7.05 -13.55
CA CYS A 68 7.72 7.84 -14.22
C CYS A 68 7.58 9.23 -13.59
N ASN A 69 8.67 10.02 -13.61
CA ASN A 69 8.70 11.37 -13.01
C ASN A 69 7.81 12.39 -13.74
N ASP A 70 7.47 12.11 -15.01
CA ASP A 70 6.59 12.91 -15.85
C ASP A 70 5.17 12.31 -15.94
N LEU A 71 4.77 11.51 -14.96
CA LEU A 71 3.40 10.97 -14.89
C LEU A 71 2.40 12.08 -14.53
N HIS A 72 1.40 12.28 -15.39
CA HIS A 72 0.34 13.27 -15.20
C HIS A 72 -0.97 12.67 -14.68
N GLU A 73 -1.26 11.40 -15.01
CA GLU A 73 -2.50 10.75 -14.61
C GLU A 73 -2.23 9.34 -14.10
N LEU A 74 -2.90 8.97 -13.00
CA LEU A 74 -2.82 7.63 -12.43
C LEU A 74 -4.19 7.16 -11.96
N GLN A 75 -4.60 5.98 -12.40
CA GLN A 75 -5.72 5.25 -11.82
C GLN A 75 -5.20 3.96 -11.20
N ALA A 76 -5.46 3.77 -9.91
CA ALA A 76 -5.03 2.61 -9.15
C ALA A 76 -6.22 1.97 -8.46
N SER A 77 -6.51 0.73 -8.85
CA SER A 77 -7.54 -0.11 -8.24
C SER A 77 -7.07 -1.55 -8.13
N THR A 78 -7.40 -2.22 -7.03
CA THR A 78 -7.23 -3.67 -6.92
C THR A 78 -8.24 -4.38 -7.84
N VAL A 79 -7.79 -5.36 -8.62
CA VAL A 79 -8.65 -6.07 -9.59
C VAL A 79 -9.66 -7.00 -8.89
N ASP A 80 -9.42 -7.43 -7.66
CA ASP A 80 -10.38 -8.22 -6.88
C ASP A 80 -10.38 -7.85 -5.40
N ALA A 81 -11.43 -7.16 -4.94
CA ALA A 81 -11.65 -6.85 -3.52
C ALA A 81 -12.07 -8.08 -2.68
N ARG A 82 -12.25 -9.24 -3.32
CA ARG A 82 -12.64 -10.52 -2.69
C ARG A 82 -11.47 -11.42 -2.35
N ASP A 83 -10.29 -11.14 -2.91
CA ASP A 83 -9.10 -11.91 -2.65
C ASP A 83 -8.36 -11.26 -1.48
N GLU A 84 -8.60 -11.75 -0.27
CA GLU A 84 -7.88 -11.34 0.96
C GLU A 84 -6.37 -11.65 0.87
N THR A 85 -6.00 -12.46 -0.12
CA THR A 85 -4.63 -12.79 -0.52
C THR A 85 -4.18 -12.01 -1.76
N GLY A 86 -4.85 -10.93 -2.17
CA GLY A 86 -4.41 -10.03 -3.23
C GLY A 86 -3.63 -8.83 -2.68
N GLY A 87 -2.62 -8.34 -3.41
CA GLY A 87 -1.90 -7.12 -3.02
C GLY A 87 -2.82 -5.91 -3.06
N HIS A 88 -3.30 -5.47 -1.89
CA HIS A 88 -4.16 -4.30 -1.79
C HIS A 88 -3.33 -3.03 -1.96
N VAL A 89 -3.85 -2.13 -2.78
CA VAL A 89 -3.33 -0.77 -2.87
C VAL A 89 -3.53 -0.09 -1.50
N SER A 90 -2.45 0.45 -0.95
CA SER A 90 -2.34 0.95 0.42
C SER A 90 -1.88 2.41 0.48
N GLN A 91 -1.90 2.99 1.68
CA GLN A 91 -1.31 4.30 1.95
C GLN A 91 0.19 4.38 1.61
N VAL A 92 0.93 3.27 1.70
CA VAL A 92 2.37 3.23 1.37
C VAL A 92 2.57 3.43 -0.13
N ASP A 93 1.73 2.82 -0.95
CA ASP A 93 1.74 2.97 -2.41
C ASP A 93 1.44 4.41 -2.83
N PHE A 94 0.44 5.00 -2.17
CA PHE A 94 0.04 6.38 -2.39
C PHE A 94 1.15 7.37 -2.04
N GLU A 95 1.83 7.14 -0.91
CA GLU A 95 2.96 7.97 -0.50
C GLU A 95 4.13 7.85 -1.47
N ALA A 96 4.47 6.63 -1.91
CA ALA A 96 5.53 6.40 -2.90
C ALA A 96 5.25 7.18 -4.21
N ILE A 97 4.03 7.10 -4.74
CA ILE A 97 3.63 7.86 -5.92
C ILE A 97 3.73 9.36 -5.68
N SER A 98 3.28 9.85 -4.52
CA SER A 98 3.37 11.28 -4.23
C SER A 98 4.82 11.79 -4.29
N GLN A 99 5.77 10.99 -3.81
CA GLN A 99 7.17 11.39 -3.74
C GLN A 99 7.85 11.32 -5.12
N GLY A 100 7.52 10.33 -5.94
CA GLY A 100 8.14 10.11 -7.26
C GLY A 100 7.49 10.91 -8.40
N CYS A 101 6.17 11.01 -8.42
CA CYS A 101 5.39 11.55 -9.53
C CYS A 101 4.91 12.98 -9.24
N ARG A 102 5.83 13.94 -9.11
CA ARG A 102 5.49 15.33 -8.70
C ARG A 102 4.76 16.17 -9.76
N LYS A 103 4.67 15.67 -11.00
CA LYS A 103 3.88 16.29 -12.09
C LYS A 103 2.46 15.76 -12.20
N LEU A 104 2.01 14.95 -11.24
CA LEU A 104 0.68 14.37 -11.25
C LEU A 104 -0.41 15.46 -11.17
N GLU A 105 -1.37 15.36 -12.09
CA GLU A 105 -2.52 16.25 -12.22
C GLU A 105 -3.84 15.52 -11.94
N SER A 106 -3.91 14.21 -12.19
CA SER A 106 -5.11 13.42 -11.94
C SER A 106 -4.77 12.13 -11.20
N ILE A 107 -5.49 11.85 -10.11
CA ILE A 107 -5.38 10.57 -9.42
C ILE A 107 -6.76 10.03 -9.02
N LEU A 108 -7.02 8.77 -9.40
CA LEU A 108 -8.13 7.95 -8.91
C LEU A 108 -7.55 6.77 -8.14
N PHE A 109 -7.84 6.70 -6.84
CA PHE A 109 -7.22 5.73 -5.95
C PHE A 109 -8.24 5.00 -5.10
N PHE A 110 -8.25 3.68 -5.20
CA PHE A 110 -9.13 2.79 -4.43
C PHE A 110 -8.27 1.96 -3.48
N CYS A 111 -8.50 2.11 -2.17
CA CYS A 111 -7.71 1.45 -1.13
C CYS A 111 -8.61 0.97 0.01
N GLN A 112 -8.08 0.10 0.87
CA GLN A 112 -8.80 -0.33 2.09
C GLN A 112 -8.49 0.56 3.30
N THR A 113 -7.31 1.17 3.32
CA THR A 113 -6.82 1.98 4.44
C THR A 113 -6.14 3.25 3.93
N MET A 114 -6.21 4.32 4.72
CA MET A 114 -5.56 5.59 4.44
C MET A 114 -5.27 6.34 5.75
N THR A 115 -4.34 7.31 5.72
CA THR A 115 -4.09 8.24 6.84
C THR A 115 -4.12 9.70 6.37
N ASN A 116 -4.45 10.60 7.29
CA ASN A 116 -4.34 12.05 7.11
C ASN A 116 -2.93 12.44 6.67
N THR A 117 -1.90 11.92 7.35
CA THR A 117 -0.49 12.21 7.07
C THR A 117 -0.12 11.91 5.61
N THR A 118 -0.54 10.75 5.09
CA THR A 118 -0.29 10.35 3.70
C THR A 118 -1.00 11.27 2.70
N VAL A 119 -2.26 11.64 2.96
CA VAL A 119 -3.01 12.56 2.09
C VAL A 119 -2.42 13.98 2.13
N VAL A 120 -1.99 14.45 3.31
CA VAL A 120 -1.26 15.73 3.46
C VAL A 120 0.04 15.70 2.65
N ALA A 121 0.81 14.62 2.70
CA ALA A 121 2.05 14.48 1.93
C ALA A 121 1.79 14.60 0.42
N MET A 122 0.75 13.92 -0.08
CA MET A 122 0.33 14.05 -1.49
C MET A 122 0.00 15.50 -1.87
N SER A 123 -0.75 16.21 -1.03
CA SER A 123 -1.11 17.61 -1.30
C SER A 123 0.12 18.52 -1.43
N LYS A 124 1.19 18.24 -0.66
CA LYS A 124 2.43 19.02 -0.68
C LYS A 124 3.32 18.64 -1.85
N ASN A 125 3.39 17.36 -2.17
CA ASN A 125 4.28 16.84 -3.22
C ASN A 125 3.72 17.03 -4.63
N CYS A 126 2.38 17.03 -4.78
CA CYS A 126 1.65 17.15 -6.04
C CYS A 126 0.69 18.37 -6.03
N PRO A 127 1.20 19.61 -5.94
CA PRO A 127 0.37 20.82 -5.84
C PRO A 127 -0.41 21.15 -7.13
N ASN A 128 -0.07 20.49 -8.24
CA ASN A 128 -0.73 20.69 -9.54
C ASN A 128 -1.95 19.78 -9.75
N LEU A 129 -2.35 18.98 -8.76
CA LEU A 129 -3.55 18.15 -8.86
C LEU A 129 -4.78 18.98 -9.26
N VAL A 130 -5.40 18.54 -10.34
CA VAL A 130 -6.64 19.04 -10.92
C VAL A 130 -7.78 18.08 -10.61
N VAL A 131 -7.53 16.77 -10.60
CA VAL A 131 -8.52 15.76 -10.24
C VAL A 131 -7.97 14.88 -9.12
N PHE A 132 -8.71 14.83 -8.02
CA PHE A 132 -8.37 13.96 -6.89
C PHE A 132 -9.61 13.16 -6.51
N PHE A 133 -9.48 11.84 -6.62
CA PHE A 133 -10.49 10.90 -6.19
C PHE A 133 -9.86 9.82 -5.33
N LEU A 134 -10.30 9.78 -4.06
CA LEU A 134 -9.90 8.77 -3.10
C LEU A 134 -11.16 8.05 -2.62
N CYS A 135 -11.15 6.72 -2.74
CA CYS A 135 -12.20 5.85 -2.23
C CYS A 135 -11.60 4.82 -1.27
N ILE A 136 -11.98 4.94 0.00
CA ILE A 136 -11.62 3.97 1.05
C ILE A 136 -12.73 2.92 1.13
N ILE A 137 -12.45 1.73 0.61
CA ILE A 137 -13.37 0.59 0.52
C ILE A 137 -13.32 -0.19 1.84
N GLY A 138 -14.46 -0.35 2.52
CA GLY A 138 -14.58 -1.15 3.74
C GLY A 138 -15.43 -0.48 4.80
N VAL A 139 -15.43 -1.04 6.02
CA VAL A 139 -16.25 -0.56 7.15
C VAL A 139 -15.54 0.54 7.95
N HIS A 140 -14.22 0.69 7.76
CA HIS A 140 -13.37 1.61 8.51
C HIS A 140 -12.90 2.76 7.62
N HIS A 141 -13.73 3.79 7.47
CA HIS A 141 -13.38 5.00 6.71
C HIS A 141 -12.59 6.04 7.52
N HIS A 142 -11.96 5.62 8.61
CA HIS A 142 -11.16 6.45 9.49
C HIS A 142 -9.69 6.39 9.10
N ASP A 143 -8.90 7.34 9.62
CA ASP A 143 -7.46 7.27 9.62
C ASP A 143 -7.01 5.93 10.24
N ALA A 144 -6.25 5.16 9.48
CA ALA A 144 -5.82 3.82 9.88
C ALA A 144 -4.96 3.81 11.15
N VAL A 145 -4.32 4.94 11.49
CA VAL A 145 -3.44 5.07 12.64
C VAL A 145 -4.15 5.77 13.80
N THR A 146 -4.77 6.92 13.57
CA THR A 146 -5.36 7.73 14.65
C THR A 146 -6.79 7.34 14.98
N GLN A 147 -7.47 6.62 14.08
CA GLN A 147 -8.91 6.32 14.14
C GLN A 147 -9.80 7.57 14.08
N GLU A 148 -9.24 8.74 13.77
CA GLU A 148 -9.99 9.98 13.55
C GLU A 148 -10.51 10.04 12.10
N PRO A 149 -11.47 10.93 11.79
CA PRO A 149 -11.84 11.21 10.40
C PRO A 149 -10.64 11.66 9.56
N VAL A 150 -10.67 11.43 8.25
CA VAL A 150 -9.58 11.82 7.32
C VAL A 150 -9.72 13.29 6.86
N ASP A 151 -10.38 14.11 7.67
CA ASP A 151 -10.75 15.49 7.34
C ASP A 151 -9.55 16.41 7.15
N GLU A 152 -8.49 16.23 7.96
CA GLU A 152 -7.26 17.03 7.87
C GLU A 152 -6.56 16.79 6.53
N GLY A 153 -6.50 15.54 6.08
CA GLY A 153 -5.95 15.14 4.80
C GLY A 153 -6.69 15.82 3.64
N PHE A 154 -8.01 15.71 3.62
CA PHE A 154 -8.82 16.36 2.59
C PHE A 154 -8.74 17.90 2.65
N GLY A 155 -8.72 18.47 3.86
CA GLY A 155 -8.49 19.89 4.07
C GLY A 155 -7.17 20.34 3.46
N ALA A 156 -6.08 19.59 3.68
CA ALA A 156 -4.78 19.91 3.10
C ALA A 156 -4.75 19.79 1.57
N ILE A 157 -5.43 18.79 1.00
CA ILE A 157 -5.59 18.65 -0.47
C ILE A 157 -6.27 19.88 -1.06
N VAL A 158 -7.40 20.33 -0.50
CA VAL A 158 -8.10 21.54 -0.98
C VAL A 158 -7.25 22.78 -0.79
N MET A 159 -6.50 22.86 0.31
CA MET A 159 -5.67 24.02 0.63
C MET A 159 -4.43 24.12 -0.25
N ASN A 160 -3.78 23.01 -0.61
CA ASN A 160 -2.51 23.04 -1.34
C ASN A 160 -2.69 22.90 -2.85
N CYS A 161 -3.67 22.13 -3.31
CA CYS A 161 -3.92 21.88 -4.73
C CYS A 161 -4.92 22.91 -5.30
N LYS A 162 -4.43 24.06 -5.77
CA LYS A 162 -5.29 25.22 -6.13
C LYS A 162 -6.13 25.05 -7.39
N LYS A 163 -5.81 24.05 -8.23
CA LYS A 163 -6.52 23.77 -9.49
C LYS A 163 -7.59 22.69 -9.34
N LEU A 164 -7.83 22.25 -8.10
CA LEU A 164 -8.52 21.01 -7.83
C LEU A 164 -10.02 21.08 -8.09
N THR A 165 -10.51 20.04 -8.76
CA THR A 165 -11.90 19.59 -8.81
C THR A 165 -11.96 18.29 -8.00
N LEU A 166 -12.65 18.32 -6.87
CA LEU A 166 -12.61 17.26 -5.86
C LEU A 166 -13.86 16.37 -5.92
N ALA A 167 -13.67 15.05 -5.88
CA ALA A 167 -14.71 14.06 -5.60
C ALA A 167 -14.15 13.04 -4.60
N VAL A 168 -14.86 12.77 -3.50
CA VAL A 168 -14.34 11.98 -2.36
C VAL A 168 -15.30 10.87 -2.01
N SER A 169 -14.81 9.74 -1.51
CA SER A 169 -15.60 8.73 -0.81
C SER A 169 -14.89 8.32 0.49
N GLY A 170 -15.55 8.53 1.65
CA GLY A 170 -15.01 8.28 2.99
C GLY A 170 -15.87 8.93 4.09
N MET A 171 -15.59 8.65 5.37
CA MET A 171 -16.29 9.30 6.49
C MET A 171 -15.65 10.66 6.73
N LEU A 172 -16.44 11.69 6.49
CA LEU A 172 -16.08 13.09 6.65
C LEU A 172 -17.00 13.72 7.69
N THR A 173 -16.50 14.65 8.47
CA THR A 173 -17.36 15.46 9.34
C THR A 173 -17.79 16.76 8.66
N ASP A 174 -18.77 17.45 9.23
CA ASP A 174 -19.28 18.76 8.76
C ASP A 174 -18.19 19.85 8.72
N HIS A 175 -17.02 19.59 9.30
CA HIS A 175 -15.85 20.46 9.20
C HIS A 175 -15.29 20.55 7.77
N VAL A 176 -15.60 19.59 6.89
CA VAL A 176 -15.16 19.59 5.50
C VAL A 176 -16.33 19.89 4.56
N GLN A 177 -16.38 21.10 4.00
CA GLN A 177 -17.34 21.45 2.94
C GLN A 177 -16.87 20.90 1.59
N ILE A 178 -17.21 19.64 1.30
CA ILE A 178 -16.98 19.05 -0.02
C ILE A 178 -18.26 19.20 -0.84
N HIS A 179 -18.19 19.97 -1.94
CA HIS A 179 -19.30 20.04 -2.88
C HIS A 179 -19.34 18.75 -3.71
N TRP A 180 -20.19 17.82 -3.32
CA TRP A 180 -20.42 16.56 -4.00
C TRP A 180 -20.87 16.79 -5.45
N LYS A 181 -19.95 16.71 -6.42
CA LYS A 181 -20.30 16.39 -7.80
C LYS A 181 -20.26 14.88 -7.95
N ILE A 182 -21.38 14.27 -7.60
CA ILE A 182 -21.69 12.89 -7.99
C ILE A 182 -21.72 12.87 -9.52
N TRP A 183 -20.88 12.05 -10.14
CA TRP A 183 -21.16 11.52 -11.47
C TRP A 183 -22.04 10.29 -11.32
#